data_AF-A0A0A7EL84-F1
#
_entry.id   AF-A0A0A7EL84-F1
#
_cell.length_a   1.000
_cell.length_b   1.000
_cell.length_c   1.000
_cell.angle_alpha   90.00
_cell.angle_beta   90.00
_cell.angle_gamma   90.00
#
_symmetry.space_group_name_H-M   'P 1'
#
loop_
_entity.id
_entity.type
_entity.pdbx_description
1 polymer ?
#
loop_
_entity_poly.entity_id
_entity_poly.type
_entity_poly.pdbx_seq_one_letter_code
_entity_poly.pdbx_strand_id
1 'polypeptide(L)'
;MANNNSTPPKFAAWLIERFTPKHHQDALLGDLYEEYFVLKEQNLSIANRWFWLQTYLSGKAAFNRLLTNAHVIKAFIFSIGLSVFTIIALLVMWLSSMDNVDGFSDGFWQSLLNGNIHLALLEGAFWSGTPEYIMKSTNEGIWQFIGLFIHLPALILASASLLAIHYLSKTAKLKSLILSSVALVLMPYLYGMFLLNNYDYAATQTGPILASMLLSVLYLVLPSCYVIAKRFRSEHTNIWQSDS
;
A
#
# COMPACT_ATOMS: atom_id res chain seq x y z
N MET A 1 11.62 2.17 -55.14
CA MET A 1 12.70 1.81 -54.20
C MET A 1 12.38 2.50 -52.88
N ALA A 2 11.73 1.80 -51.94
CA ALA A 2 11.34 2.36 -50.65
C ALA A 2 12.48 2.18 -49.65
N ASN A 3 12.96 3.30 -49.11
CA ASN A 3 14.10 3.41 -48.22
C ASN A 3 13.72 2.85 -46.82
N ASN A 4 13.77 1.54 -46.64
CA ASN A 4 13.47 0.88 -45.35
C ASN A 4 14.74 0.76 -44.50
N ASN A 5 15.22 1.89 -44.00
CA ASN A 5 16.07 1.95 -42.81
C ASN A 5 15.25 1.58 -41.56
N SER A 6 14.64 0.40 -41.58
CA SER A 6 13.89 -0.16 -40.46
C SER A 6 14.87 -0.76 -39.48
N THR A 7 15.38 0.12 -38.63
CA THR A 7 15.97 -0.23 -37.34
C THR A 7 14.95 -0.99 -36.49
N PRO A 8 15.39 -1.84 -35.55
CA PRO A 8 14.49 -2.49 -34.61
C PRO A 8 13.62 -1.45 -33.88
N PRO A 9 12.42 -1.81 -33.40
CA PRO A 9 11.53 -0.87 -32.73
C PRO A 9 12.23 -0.22 -31.53
N LYS A 10 12.61 1.05 -31.67
CA LYS A 10 13.45 1.77 -30.69
C LYS A 10 12.89 1.75 -29.28
N PHE A 11 11.57 1.87 -29.16
CA PHE A 11 10.90 1.83 -27.87
C PHE A 11 10.96 0.43 -27.22
N ALA A 12 10.85 -0.63 -28.01
CA ALA A 12 10.97 -2.01 -27.53
C ALA A 12 12.40 -2.30 -27.05
N ALA A 13 13.41 -1.83 -27.79
CA ALA A 13 14.81 -1.92 -27.38
C ALA A 13 15.09 -1.12 -26.09
N TRP A 14 14.55 0.10 -26.00
CA TRP A 14 14.65 0.92 -24.80
C TRP A 14 14.03 0.25 -23.56
N LEU A 15 12.89 -0.44 -23.72
CA LEU A 15 12.29 -1.22 -22.63
C LEU A 15 13.23 -2.34 -22.16
N ILE A 16 13.81 -3.10 -23.09
CA ILE A 16 14.74 -4.19 -22.75
C ILE A 16 15.97 -3.64 -22.02
N GLU A 17 16.54 -2.55 -22.51
CA GLU A 17 17.63 -1.83 -21.84
C GLU A 17 17.26 -1.43 -20.41
N ARG A 18 16.04 -0.93 -20.19
CA ARG A 18 15.61 -0.49 -18.86
C ARG A 18 15.39 -1.63 -17.86
N PHE A 19 14.91 -2.77 -18.33
CA PHE A 19 14.51 -3.91 -17.48
C PHE A 19 15.60 -4.98 -17.33
N THR A 20 16.66 -4.92 -18.11
CA THR A 20 17.78 -5.88 -18.07
C THR A 20 18.91 -5.34 -17.20
N PRO A 21 19.57 -6.18 -16.35
CA PRO A 21 20.77 -5.76 -15.63
C PRO A 21 21.87 -5.31 -16.58
N LYS A 22 22.56 -4.21 -16.26
CA LYS A 22 23.62 -3.62 -17.10
C LYS A 22 24.68 -4.63 -17.60
N HIS A 23 25.01 -5.63 -16.78
CA HIS A 23 26.00 -6.66 -17.14
C HIS A 23 25.58 -7.62 -18.25
N HIS A 24 24.28 -7.76 -18.52
CA HIS A 24 23.75 -8.64 -19.57
C HIS A 24 23.02 -7.87 -20.67
N GLN A 25 22.91 -6.56 -20.53
CA GLN A 25 22.15 -5.70 -21.43
C GLN A 25 22.71 -5.74 -22.86
N ASP A 26 24.02 -5.51 -23.01
CA ASP A 26 24.64 -5.39 -24.34
C ASP A 26 24.66 -6.73 -25.09
N ALA A 27 24.91 -7.82 -24.37
CA ALA A 27 24.84 -9.17 -24.93
C ALA A 27 23.41 -9.52 -25.37
N LEU A 28 22.42 -9.31 -24.50
CA LEU A 28 21.02 -9.60 -24.80
C LEU A 28 20.49 -8.77 -25.98
N LEU A 29 20.79 -7.46 -26.01
CA LEU A 29 20.38 -6.60 -27.11
C LEU A 29 21.12 -6.93 -28.42
N GLY A 30 22.41 -7.32 -28.33
CA GLY A 30 23.19 -7.81 -29.47
C GLY A 30 22.51 -9.00 -30.13
N ASP A 31 22.24 -10.06 -29.35
CA ASP A 31 21.58 -11.28 -29.84
C ASP A 31 20.22 -10.98 -30.47
N LEU A 32 19.39 -10.16 -29.81
CA LEU A 32 18.06 -9.78 -30.31
C LEU A 32 18.12 -8.95 -31.59
N TYR A 33 19.15 -8.11 -31.75
CA TYR A 33 19.36 -7.35 -32.97
C TYR A 33 19.82 -8.24 -34.12
N GLU A 34 20.75 -9.16 -33.88
CA GLU A 34 21.20 -10.13 -34.88
C GLU A 34 20.01 -10.95 -35.41
N GLU A 35 19.21 -11.55 -34.52
CA GLU A 35 18.02 -12.32 -34.92
C GLU A 35 16.96 -11.45 -35.62
N TYR A 36 16.78 -10.20 -35.19
CA TYR A 36 15.86 -9.26 -35.85
C TYR A 36 16.29 -8.99 -37.31
N PHE A 37 17.58 -8.78 -37.57
CA PHE A 37 18.06 -8.54 -38.93
C PHE A 37 17.90 -9.77 -39.82
N VAL A 38 18.16 -10.97 -39.29
CA VAL A 38 17.90 -12.23 -40.02
C VAL A 38 16.41 -12.38 -40.37
N LEU A 39 15.51 -12.13 -39.43
CA LEU A 39 14.06 -12.20 -39.67
C LEU A 39 13.57 -11.10 -40.62
N LYS A 40 14.20 -9.92 -40.57
CA LYS A 40 13.87 -8.78 -41.43
C LYS A 40 14.16 -9.06 -42.90
N GLU A 41 15.23 -9.80 -43.21
CA GLU A 41 15.55 -10.21 -44.59
C GLU A 41 14.42 -11.02 -45.23
N GLN A 42 13.67 -11.77 -44.42
CA GLN A 42 12.52 -12.54 -44.87
C GLN A 42 11.23 -11.72 -44.88
N ASN A 43 10.90 -11.06 -43.75
CA ASN A 43 9.70 -10.26 -43.61
C ASN A 43 9.78 -9.27 -42.44
N LEU A 44 9.70 -7.99 -42.76
CA LEU A 44 9.76 -6.88 -41.80
C LEU A 44 8.64 -6.90 -40.74
N SER A 45 7.42 -7.26 -41.13
CA SER A 45 6.28 -7.31 -40.19
C SER A 45 6.45 -8.45 -39.18
N ILE A 46 7.00 -9.58 -39.61
CA ILE A 46 7.29 -10.73 -38.74
C ILE A 46 8.41 -10.36 -37.76
N ALA A 47 9.50 -9.75 -38.25
CA ALA A 47 10.61 -9.30 -37.41
C ALA A 47 10.16 -8.31 -36.31
N ASN A 48 9.32 -7.33 -36.66
CA ASN A 48 8.79 -6.37 -35.68
C ASN A 48 7.90 -7.04 -34.63
N ARG A 49 7.01 -7.94 -35.04
CA ARG A 49 6.12 -8.66 -34.12
C ARG A 49 6.91 -9.58 -33.19
N TRP A 50 7.90 -10.26 -33.74
CA TRP A 50 8.81 -11.11 -32.98
C TRP A 50 9.60 -10.29 -31.94
N PHE A 51 10.14 -9.14 -32.33
CA PHE A 51 10.90 -8.28 -31.41
C PHE A 51 10.03 -7.81 -30.22
N TRP A 52 8.80 -7.39 -30.49
CA TRP A 52 7.83 -7.04 -29.43
C TRP A 52 7.47 -8.21 -28.52
N LEU A 53 7.34 -9.42 -29.08
CA LEU A 53 7.12 -10.62 -28.28
C LEU A 53 8.29 -10.87 -27.33
N GLN A 54 9.53 -10.73 -27.80
CA GLN A 54 10.72 -10.86 -26.95
C GLN A 54 10.77 -9.78 -25.87
N THR A 55 10.45 -8.53 -26.21
CA THR A 55 10.32 -7.46 -25.20
C THR A 55 9.30 -7.81 -24.13
N TYR A 56 8.14 -8.35 -24.53
CA TYR A 56 7.11 -8.78 -23.58
C TYR A 56 7.58 -9.94 -22.70
N LEU A 57 8.23 -10.96 -23.26
CA LEU A 57 8.74 -12.11 -22.52
C LEU A 57 9.83 -11.70 -21.52
N SER A 58 10.80 -10.89 -21.95
CA SER A 58 11.85 -10.32 -21.11
C SER A 58 11.27 -9.42 -20.02
N GLY A 59 10.29 -8.58 -20.38
CA GLY A 59 9.57 -7.73 -19.43
C GLY A 59 8.81 -8.54 -18.39
N LYS A 60 8.15 -9.64 -18.78
CA LYS A 60 7.46 -10.55 -17.86
C LYS A 60 8.44 -11.20 -16.88
N ALA A 61 9.61 -11.64 -17.36
CA ALA A 61 10.64 -12.22 -16.50
C ALA A 61 11.21 -11.19 -15.51
N ALA A 62 11.51 -9.99 -15.98
CA ALA A 62 11.98 -8.88 -15.13
C ALA A 62 10.93 -8.46 -14.09
N PHE A 63 9.67 -8.37 -14.50
CA PHE A 63 8.55 -8.06 -13.62
C PHE A 63 8.35 -9.15 -12.57
N ASN A 64 8.41 -10.43 -12.96
CA ASN A 64 8.34 -11.54 -12.02
C ASN A 64 9.49 -11.46 -11.00
N ARG A 65 10.72 -11.20 -11.46
CA ARG A 65 11.88 -11.01 -10.57
C ARG A 65 11.68 -9.86 -9.59
N LEU A 66 11.07 -8.76 -10.04
CA LEU A 66 10.74 -7.61 -9.18
C LEU A 66 9.67 -7.96 -8.16
N LEU A 67 8.62 -8.67 -8.57
CA LEU A 67 7.54 -9.14 -7.70
C LEU A 67 7.97 -10.24 -6.72
N THR A 68 9.02 -11.00 -7.02
CA THR A 68 9.60 -11.99 -6.10
C THR A 68 10.71 -11.42 -5.23
N ASN A 69 11.21 -10.21 -5.52
CA ASN A 69 12.29 -9.61 -4.75
C ASN A 69 11.82 -9.24 -3.34
N ALA A 70 12.36 -9.92 -2.34
CA ALA A 70 12.02 -9.70 -0.94
C ALA A 70 12.19 -8.25 -0.46
N HIS A 71 13.13 -7.48 -1.02
CA HIS A 71 13.31 -6.07 -0.67
C HIS A 71 12.18 -5.21 -1.22
N VAL A 72 11.78 -5.44 -2.47
CA VAL A 72 10.68 -4.72 -3.12
C VAL A 72 9.36 -5.01 -2.42
N ILE A 73 9.10 -6.28 -2.11
CA ILE A 73 7.88 -6.69 -1.39
C ILE A 73 7.82 -6.04 0.00
N LYS A 74 8.94 -6.02 0.74
CA LYS A 74 9.00 -5.34 2.05
C LYS A 74 8.76 -3.84 1.91
N ALA A 75 9.44 -3.19 0.97
CA ALA A 75 9.27 -1.76 0.73
C ALA A 75 7.81 -1.44 0.37
N PHE A 76 7.17 -2.28 -0.44
CA PHE A 76 5.76 -2.16 -0.80
C PHE A 76 4.84 -2.32 0.41
N ILE A 77 5.02 -3.35 1.23
CA ILE A 77 4.23 -3.57 2.46
C ILE A 77 4.38 -2.38 3.42
N PHE A 78 5.60 -1.88 3.64
CA PHE A 78 5.83 -0.71 4.49
C PHE A 78 5.26 0.57 3.90
N SER A 79 5.34 0.75 2.58
CA SER A 79 4.76 1.91 1.88
C SER A 79 3.25 1.97 2.07
N ILE A 80 2.56 0.84 1.89
CA ILE A 80 1.11 0.74 2.17
C ILE A 80 0.81 1.05 3.63
N GLY A 81 1.52 0.40 4.57
CA GLY A 81 1.28 0.60 6.00
C GLY A 81 1.53 2.04 6.45
N LEU A 82 2.58 2.67 5.93
CA LEU A 82 2.91 4.08 6.19
C LEU A 82 1.85 5.01 5.60
N SER A 83 1.39 4.77 4.37
CA SER A 83 0.32 5.55 3.76
C SER A 83 -0.96 5.49 4.59
N VAL A 84 -1.40 4.30 5.02
CA VAL A 84 -2.59 4.14 5.87
C VAL A 84 -2.39 4.84 7.22
N PHE A 85 -1.22 4.66 7.85
CA PHE A 85 -0.89 5.34 9.11
C PHE A 85 -1.00 6.87 8.96
N THR A 86 -0.38 7.43 7.92
CA THR A 86 -0.41 8.87 7.65
C THR A 86 -1.82 9.37 7.37
N ILE A 87 -2.61 8.65 6.55
CA ILE A 87 -3.99 9.03 6.24
C ILE A 87 -4.85 9.07 7.50
N ILE A 88 -4.74 8.06 8.38
CA ILE A 88 -5.50 8.05 9.64
C ILE A 88 -5.02 9.16 10.56
N ALA A 89 -3.70 9.39 10.67
CA ALA A 89 -3.18 10.48 11.48
C ALA A 89 -3.74 11.84 11.03
N LEU A 90 -3.71 12.12 9.72
CA LEU A 90 -4.29 13.33 9.14
C LEU A 90 -5.80 13.41 9.39
N LEU A 91 -6.52 12.29 9.28
CA LEU A 91 -7.95 12.23 9.53
C LEU A 91 -8.30 12.59 10.99
N VAL A 92 -7.56 12.07 11.97
CA VAL A 92 -7.78 12.42 13.39
C VAL A 92 -7.47 13.90 13.64
N MET A 93 -6.37 14.42 13.08
CA MET A 93 -6.01 15.85 13.18
C MET A 93 -7.05 16.77 12.53
N TRP A 94 -7.63 16.32 11.42
CA TRP A 94 -8.69 17.05 10.75
C TRP A 94 -9.94 17.11 11.61
N LEU A 95 -10.41 15.96 12.11
CA LEU A 95 -11.58 15.83 12.96
C LEU A 95 -11.45 16.64 14.26
N SER A 96 -10.24 16.73 14.83
CA SER A 96 -10.02 17.55 16.04
C SER A 96 -10.00 19.05 15.77
N SER A 97 -9.86 19.46 14.52
CA SER A 97 -9.80 20.87 14.10
C SER A 97 -11.14 21.38 13.56
N MET A 98 -12.19 20.55 13.58
CA MET A 98 -13.52 20.86 13.03
C MET A 98 -14.32 21.78 13.95
N ASP A 99 -13.97 23.07 13.95
CA ASP A 99 -14.71 24.09 14.69
C ASP A 99 -15.76 24.83 13.83
N ASN A 100 -15.63 24.81 12.49
CA ASN A 100 -16.54 25.50 11.56
C ASN A 100 -17.24 24.52 10.59
N VAL A 101 -18.57 24.59 10.57
CA VAL A 101 -19.47 23.66 9.85
C VAL A 101 -19.68 24.05 8.37
N ASP A 102 -19.26 25.24 7.97
CA ASP A 102 -19.66 25.87 6.70
C ASP A 102 -18.94 25.34 5.44
N GLY A 103 -18.10 24.30 5.57
CA GLY A 103 -17.32 23.72 4.46
C GLY A 103 -17.67 22.27 4.11
N PHE A 104 -18.70 21.68 4.73
CA PHE A 104 -19.04 20.27 4.56
C PHE A 104 -20.13 20.04 3.52
N SER A 105 -20.08 18.86 2.89
CA SER A 105 -21.21 18.36 2.11
C SER A 105 -22.44 18.15 3.00
N ASP A 106 -23.63 18.35 2.41
CA ASP A 106 -24.89 18.07 3.10
C ASP A 106 -24.94 16.60 3.54
N GLY A 107 -25.11 16.36 4.84
CA GLY A 107 -25.19 15.00 5.39
C GLY A 107 -23.86 14.37 5.80
N PHE A 108 -22.74 15.09 5.73
CA PHE A 108 -21.44 14.62 6.25
C PHE A 108 -21.53 14.21 7.72
N TRP A 109 -22.08 15.08 8.58
CA TRP A 109 -22.21 14.81 10.02
C TRP A 109 -23.05 13.58 10.32
N GLN A 110 -24.16 13.42 9.60
CA GLN A 110 -25.00 12.23 9.73
C GLN A 110 -24.23 10.97 9.34
N SER A 111 -23.48 11.02 8.24
CA SER A 111 -22.66 9.91 7.77
C SER A 111 -21.55 9.57 8.77
N LEU A 112 -20.90 10.58 9.34
CA LEU A 112 -19.86 10.41 10.38
C LEU A 112 -20.43 9.76 11.63
N LEU A 113 -21.57 10.24 12.13
CA LEU A 113 -22.23 9.72 13.33
C LEU A 113 -22.74 8.29 13.13
N ASN A 114 -23.12 7.94 11.90
CA ASN A 114 -23.48 6.57 11.51
C ASN A 114 -22.26 5.64 11.32
N GLY A 115 -21.04 6.11 11.61
CA GLY A 115 -19.81 5.32 11.52
C GLY A 115 -19.18 5.26 10.12
N ASN A 116 -19.71 6.00 9.14
CA ASN A 116 -19.17 6.05 7.77
C ASN A 116 -18.01 7.03 7.63
N ILE A 117 -17.10 7.02 8.60
CA ILE A 117 -15.94 7.92 8.67
C ILE A 117 -14.97 7.77 7.49
N HIS A 118 -15.00 6.66 6.77
CA HIS A 118 -14.17 6.49 5.56
C HIS A 118 -14.60 7.44 4.42
N LEU A 119 -15.86 7.89 4.41
CA LEU A 119 -16.35 8.85 3.43
C LEU A 119 -15.68 10.22 3.57
N ALA A 120 -15.15 10.54 4.76
CA ALA A 120 -14.32 11.73 4.98
C ALA A 120 -13.13 11.83 4.02
N LEU A 121 -12.58 10.70 3.58
CA LEU A 121 -11.46 10.68 2.64
C LEU A 121 -11.84 11.11 1.23
N LEU A 122 -13.15 11.11 0.92
CA LEU A 122 -13.71 11.56 -0.35
C LEU A 122 -14.08 13.06 -0.32
N GLU A 123 -14.07 13.68 0.86
CA GLU A 123 -14.36 15.10 1.00
C GLU A 123 -13.19 15.93 0.48
N GLY A 124 -13.47 16.86 -0.43
CA GLY A 124 -12.45 17.78 -0.95
C GLY A 124 -11.83 18.64 0.16
N ALA A 125 -12.66 19.03 1.15
CA ALA A 125 -12.27 19.83 2.31
C ALA A 125 -11.18 19.15 3.15
N PHE A 126 -11.22 17.82 3.27
CA PHE A 126 -10.21 17.06 4.00
C PHE A 126 -8.82 17.28 3.40
N TRP A 127 -8.68 17.11 2.08
CA TRP A 127 -7.39 17.22 1.39
C TRP A 127 -6.88 18.65 1.29
N SER A 128 -7.76 19.61 0.96
CA SER A 128 -7.38 21.01 0.79
C SER A 128 -6.92 21.65 2.10
N GLY A 129 -7.50 21.24 3.23
CA GLY A 129 -7.15 21.79 4.54
C GLY A 129 -5.95 21.14 5.22
N THR A 130 -5.41 20.03 4.67
CA THR A 130 -4.28 19.31 5.29
C THR A 130 -3.11 20.18 5.78
N PRO A 131 -2.64 21.21 5.04
CA PRO A 131 -1.52 22.02 5.52
C PRO A 131 -1.88 22.84 6.77
N GLU A 132 -3.12 23.31 6.85
CA GLU A 132 -3.60 24.15 7.95
C GLU A 132 -3.73 23.36 9.25
N TYR A 133 -4.25 22.14 9.19
CA TYR A 133 -4.39 21.26 10.36
C TYR A 133 -3.02 20.84 10.93
N ILE A 134 -2.05 20.58 10.06
CA ILE A 134 -0.66 20.27 10.47
C ILE A 134 -0.02 21.47 11.17
N MET A 135 -0.23 22.68 10.62
CA MET A 135 0.35 23.89 11.17
C MET A 135 -0.30 24.28 12.52
N LYS A 136 -1.63 24.20 12.63
CA LYS A 136 -2.37 24.43 13.89
C LYS A 136 -1.85 23.50 14.98
N SER A 137 -1.74 22.21 14.69
CA SER A 137 -1.25 21.22 15.64
C SER A 137 0.21 21.43 16.06
N THR A 138 1.05 22.01 15.20
CA THR A 138 2.44 22.33 15.55
C THR A 138 2.51 23.49 16.53
N ASN A 139 1.60 24.46 16.40
CA ASN A 139 1.54 25.67 17.23
C ASN A 139 0.96 25.41 18.63
N GLU A 140 0.03 24.46 18.77
CA GLU A 140 -0.60 24.09 20.05
C GLU A 140 0.31 23.27 20.98
N GLY A 141 1.49 22.87 20.50
CA GLY A 141 2.51 22.17 21.28
C GLY A 141 2.45 20.65 21.18
N ILE A 142 3.62 20.03 21.27
CA ILE A 142 3.84 18.60 20.98
C ILE A 142 3.01 17.67 21.90
N TRP A 143 2.81 18.05 23.16
CA TRP A 143 2.06 17.22 24.11
C TRP A 143 0.57 17.13 23.81
N GLN A 144 -0.04 18.23 23.35
CA GLN A 144 -1.45 18.27 22.97
C GLN A 144 -1.69 17.49 21.67
N PHE A 145 -0.75 17.61 20.72
CA PHE A 145 -0.71 16.75 19.53
C PHE A 145 -0.61 15.26 19.88
N ILE A 146 0.29 14.86 20.78
CA ILE A 146 0.42 13.45 21.19
C ILE A 146 -0.86 12.98 21.90
N GLY A 147 -1.45 13.82 22.76
CA GLY A 147 -2.68 13.51 23.49
C GLY A 147 -3.85 13.13 22.58
N LEU A 148 -3.91 13.72 21.38
CA LEU A 148 -4.89 13.41 20.34
C LEU A 148 -4.92 11.92 19.94
N PHE A 149 -3.77 11.26 20.05
CA PHE A 149 -3.59 9.87 19.67
C PHE A 149 -3.53 8.92 20.86
N ILE A 150 -3.88 9.34 22.08
CA ILE A 150 -3.88 8.44 23.25
C ILE A 150 -5.32 8.03 23.56
N HIS A 151 -5.66 6.77 23.26
CA HIS A 151 -6.96 6.19 23.59
C HIS A 151 -6.80 4.79 24.17
N LEU A 152 -7.05 4.65 25.47
CA LEU A 152 -6.76 3.43 26.23
C LEU A 152 -7.51 2.18 25.72
N PRO A 153 -8.83 2.22 25.45
CA PRO A 153 -9.53 1.06 24.88
C PRO A 153 -8.96 0.59 23.54
N ALA A 154 -8.60 1.54 22.67
CA ALA A 154 -7.99 1.24 21.37
C ALA A 154 -6.61 0.59 21.54
N LEU A 155 -5.83 1.09 22.51
CA LEU A 155 -4.50 0.57 22.82
C LEU A 155 -4.57 -0.88 23.32
N ILE A 156 -5.50 -1.19 24.21
CA ILE A 156 -5.71 -2.55 24.73
C ILE A 156 -6.08 -3.50 23.59
N LEU A 157 -7.04 -3.09 22.74
CA LEU A 157 -7.49 -3.90 21.61
C LEU A 157 -6.36 -4.12 20.59
N ALA A 158 -5.62 -3.07 20.24
CA ALA A 158 -4.47 -3.17 19.34
C ALA A 158 -3.36 -4.06 19.93
N SER A 159 -3.09 -3.97 21.24
CA SER A 159 -2.10 -4.81 21.91
C SER A 159 -2.49 -6.29 21.89
N ALA A 160 -3.75 -6.60 22.19
CA ALA A 160 -4.27 -7.97 22.13
C ALA A 160 -4.18 -8.54 20.70
N SER A 161 -4.59 -7.76 19.69
CA SER A 161 -4.47 -8.13 18.28
C SER A 161 -3.02 -8.31 17.85
N LEU A 162 -2.09 -7.47 18.33
CA LEU A 162 -0.66 -7.59 18.02
C LEU A 162 -0.07 -8.88 18.61
N LEU A 163 -0.46 -9.25 19.82
CA LEU A 163 -0.06 -10.53 20.44
C LEU A 163 -0.59 -11.72 19.63
N ALA A 164 -1.84 -11.65 19.16
CA ALA A 164 -2.42 -12.67 18.28
C ALA A 164 -1.66 -12.79 16.94
N ILE A 165 -1.35 -11.66 16.28
CA ILE A 165 -0.54 -11.62 15.06
C ILE A 165 0.86 -12.20 15.32
N HIS A 166 1.48 -11.84 16.44
CA HIS A 166 2.80 -12.36 16.81
C HIS A 166 2.76 -13.88 17.04
N TYR A 167 1.74 -14.39 17.72
CA TYR A 167 1.56 -15.82 17.92
C TYR A 167 1.36 -16.54 16.57
N LEU A 168 0.46 -16.03 15.71
CA LEU A 168 0.21 -16.56 14.37
C LEU A 168 1.47 -16.54 13.50
N SER A 169 2.36 -15.56 13.67
CA SER A 169 3.61 -15.49 12.89
C SER A 169 4.56 -16.67 13.14
N LYS A 170 4.39 -17.37 14.27
CA LYS A 170 5.17 -18.55 14.62
C LYS A 170 4.55 -19.85 14.11
N THR A 171 3.22 -19.91 14.05
CA THR A 171 2.48 -21.17 13.81
C THR A 171 1.85 -21.25 12.41
N ALA A 172 1.47 -20.13 11.81
CA ALA A 172 0.71 -20.09 10.58
C ALA A 172 1.59 -19.98 9.32
N LYS A 173 1.06 -20.43 8.18
CA LYS A 173 1.63 -20.17 6.84
C LYS A 173 1.53 -18.67 6.52
N LEU A 174 2.49 -18.13 5.75
CA LEU A 174 2.54 -16.70 5.41
C LEU A 174 1.22 -16.13 4.85
N LYS A 175 0.56 -16.82 3.91
CA LYS A 175 -0.72 -16.36 3.35
C LYS A 175 -1.81 -16.20 4.43
N SER A 176 -1.88 -17.16 5.35
CA SER A 176 -2.83 -17.13 6.47
C SER A 176 -2.48 -16.02 7.46
N LEU A 177 -1.19 -15.80 7.73
CA LEU A 177 -0.72 -14.70 8.57
C LEU A 177 -1.15 -13.35 8.00
N ILE A 178 -0.93 -13.13 6.69
CA ILE A 178 -1.32 -11.89 6.00
C ILE A 178 -2.83 -11.67 6.13
N LEU A 179 -3.65 -12.67 5.76
CA LEU A 179 -5.10 -12.55 5.82
C LEU A 179 -5.61 -12.27 7.24
N SER A 180 -5.10 -13.01 8.23
CA SER A 180 -5.50 -12.84 9.62
C SER A 180 -5.04 -11.50 10.19
N SER A 181 -3.85 -11.01 9.81
CA SER A 181 -3.36 -9.70 10.23
C SER A 181 -4.21 -8.57 9.67
N VAL A 182 -4.57 -8.64 8.38
CA VAL A 182 -5.50 -7.67 7.77
C VAL A 182 -6.85 -7.71 8.46
N ALA A 183 -7.40 -8.90 8.72
CA ALA A 183 -8.67 -9.03 9.44
C ALA A 183 -8.61 -8.43 10.85
N LEU A 184 -7.54 -8.71 11.62
CA LEU A 184 -7.36 -8.17 12.98
C LEU A 184 -7.15 -6.65 12.99
N VAL A 185 -6.51 -6.08 11.96
CA VAL A 185 -6.39 -4.62 11.78
C VAL A 185 -7.74 -3.99 11.48
N LEU A 186 -8.56 -4.59 10.61
CA LEU A 186 -9.85 -4.04 10.21
C LEU A 186 -10.98 -4.33 11.21
N MET A 187 -10.86 -5.35 12.06
CA MET A 187 -11.92 -5.79 12.96
C MET A 187 -12.46 -4.66 13.87
N PRO A 188 -11.63 -3.84 14.55
CA PRO A 188 -12.11 -2.73 15.36
C PRO A 188 -12.95 -1.72 14.56
N TYR A 189 -12.53 -1.46 13.33
CA TYR A 189 -13.20 -0.54 12.43
C TYR A 189 -14.58 -1.09 11.99
N LEU A 190 -14.61 -2.33 11.49
CA LEU A 190 -15.85 -2.97 11.05
C LEU A 190 -16.84 -3.16 12.20
N TYR A 191 -16.34 -3.50 13.38
CA TYR A 191 -17.16 -3.65 14.57
C TYR A 191 -17.79 -2.32 15.01
N GLY A 192 -17.00 -1.24 15.05
CA GLY A 192 -17.55 0.08 15.39
C GLY A 192 -18.55 0.59 14.37
N MET A 193 -18.33 0.36 13.07
CA MET A 193 -19.30 0.66 12.02
C MET A 193 -20.60 -0.14 12.22
N PHE A 194 -20.50 -1.43 12.52
CA PHE A 194 -21.67 -2.25 12.85
C PHE A 194 -22.43 -1.69 14.06
N LEU A 195 -21.74 -1.29 15.13
CA LEU A 195 -22.38 -0.71 16.31
C LEU A 195 -23.12 0.59 15.96
N LEU A 196 -22.44 1.56 15.34
CA LEU A 196 -23.02 2.87 15.05
C LEU A 196 -24.14 2.84 14.01
N ASN A 197 -24.16 1.85 13.12
CA ASN A 197 -25.22 1.72 12.11
C ASN A 197 -26.47 0.98 12.63
N ASN A 198 -26.35 0.21 13.72
CA ASN A 198 -27.46 -0.60 14.25
C ASN A 198 -28.03 -0.09 15.58
N TYR A 199 -27.31 0.80 16.27
CA TYR A 199 -27.72 1.33 17.56
C TYR A 199 -27.59 2.86 17.61
N ASP A 200 -28.63 3.51 18.13
CA ASP A 200 -28.64 4.95 18.35
C ASP A 200 -27.87 5.29 19.64
N TYR A 201 -26.59 5.63 19.48
CA TYR A 201 -25.75 6.09 20.57
C TYR A 201 -25.90 7.60 20.77
N ALA A 202 -25.87 8.03 22.04
CA ALA A 202 -25.71 9.44 22.34
C ALA A 202 -24.36 9.95 21.82
N ALA A 203 -24.28 11.23 21.43
CA ALA A 203 -23.05 11.82 20.88
C ALA A 203 -21.82 11.66 21.79
N THR A 204 -22.02 11.62 23.12
CA THR A 204 -20.98 11.38 24.13
C THR A 204 -20.36 9.98 24.05
N GLN A 205 -21.06 9.01 23.48
CA GLN A 205 -20.61 7.63 23.30
C GLN A 205 -20.09 7.39 21.87
N THR A 206 -20.62 8.08 20.88
CA THR A 206 -20.19 7.98 19.47
C THR A 206 -18.72 8.37 19.28
N GLY A 207 -18.26 9.46 19.92
CA GLY A 207 -16.87 9.93 19.83
C GLY A 207 -15.83 8.86 20.23
N PRO A 208 -15.91 8.28 21.45
CA PRO A 208 -15.03 7.19 21.87
C PRO A 208 -15.09 5.93 20.99
N ILE A 209 -16.25 5.61 20.41
CA ILE A 209 -16.38 4.48 19.46
C ILE A 209 -15.60 4.79 18.18
N LEU A 210 -15.78 5.99 17.60
CA LEU A 210 -15.04 6.44 16.42
C LEU A 210 -13.53 6.47 16.68
N ALA A 211 -13.11 6.97 17.85
CA ALA A 211 -11.70 6.94 18.25
C ALA A 211 -11.16 5.51 18.34
N SER A 212 -11.95 4.57 18.87
CA SER A 212 -11.58 3.15 18.91
C SER A 212 -11.44 2.53 17.53
N MET A 213 -12.31 2.88 16.58
CA MET A 213 -12.26 2.42 15.20
C MET A 213 -10.97 2.87 14.51
N LEU A 214 -10.61 4.14 14.64
CA LEU A 214 -9.46 4.74 13.93
C LEU A 214 -8.13 4.43 14.61
N LEU A 215 -8.03 4.67 15.92
CA LEU A 215 -6.75 4.58 16.64
C LEU A 215 -6.29 3.13 16.78
N SER A 216 -7.20 2.15 16.84
CA SER A 216 -6.80 0.74 16.83
C SER A 216 -6.09 0.36 15.53
N VAL A 217 -6.57 0.88 14.39
CA VAL A 217 -5.92 0.68 13.08
C VAL A 217 -4.57 1.40 13.06
N LEU A 218 -4.52 2.66 13.52
CA LEU A 218 -3.30 3.47 13.60
C LEU A 218 -2.19 2.75 14.38
N TYR A 219 -2.52 2.21 15.56
CA TYR A 219 -1.55 1.53 16.41
C TYR A 219 -1.08 0.19 15.82
N LEU A 220 -1.93 -0.51 15.06
CA LEU A 220 -1.67 -1.88 14.64
C LEU A 220 -1.09 -2.01 13.22
N VAL A 221 -1.33 -1.03 12.34
CA VAL A 221 -0.95 -1.14 10.92
C VAL A 221 0.58 -1.24 10.73
N LEU A 222 1.39 -0.39 11.37
CA LEU A 222 2.84 -0.45 11.22
C LEU A 222 3.47 -1.69 11.90
N PRO A 223 3.11 -2.06 13.14
CA PRO A 223 3.60 -3.29 13.75
C PRO A 223 3.22 -4.56 12.98
N SER A 224 2.01 -4.63 12.43
CA SER A 224 1.58 -5.79 11.62
C SER A 224 2.38 -5.89 10.31
N CYS A 225 2.60 -4.77 9.60
CA CYS A 225 3.50 -4.70 8.45
C CYS A 225 4.91 -5.20 8.80
N TYR A 226 5.46 -4.80 9.94
CA TYR A 226 6.77 -5.26 10.40
C TYR A 226 6.82 -6.77 10.65
N VAL A 227 5.82 -7.34 11.33
CA VAL A 227 5.75 -8.79 11.59
C VAL A 227 5.66 -9.59 10.28
N ILE A 228 4.83 -9.16 9.35
CA ILE A 228 4.69 -9.80 8.03
C ILE A 228 6.02 -9.72 7.25
N ALA A 229 6.62 -8.54 7.18
CA ALA A 229 7.90 -8.31 6.49
C ALA A 229 9.03 -9.16 7.09
N LYS A 230 9.06 -9.33 8.41
CA LYS A 230 10.01 -10.18 9.12
C LYS A 230 9.80 -11.65 8.77
N ARG A 231 8.56 -12.14 8.74
CA ARG A 231 8.25 -13.53 8.36
C ARG A 231 8.64 -13.82 6.92
N PHE A 232 8.37 -12.89 6.00
CA PHE A 232 8.76 -13.00 4.60
C PHE A 232 10.28 -13.22 4.42
N ARG A 233 11.10 -12.54 5.23
CA ARG A 233 12.57 -12.73 5.22
C ARG A 233 12.95 -14.17 5.54
N SER A 234 12.32 -14.77 6.56
CA SER A 234 12.68 -16.11 7.05
C SER A 234 12.31 -17.21 6.06
N GLU A 235 11.16 -17.11 5.38
CA GLU A 235 10.78 -18.11 4.38
C GLU A 235 11.68 -18.04 3.14
N HIS A 236 12.02 -16.83 2.68
CA HIS A 236 12.91 -16.68 1.54
C HIS A 236 14.32 -17.20 1.84
N THR A 237 14.89 -17.00 3.04
CA THR A 237 16.22 -17.56 3.38
C THR A 237 16.23 -19.09 3.42
N ASN A 238 15.15 -19.73 3.85
CA ASN A 238 15.09 -21.19 3.97
C ASN A 238 15.01 -21.89 2.60
N ILE A 239 14.36 -21.28 1.60
CA ILE A 239 14.27 -21.84 0.24
C ILE A 239 15.66 -21.96 -0.40
N TRP A 240 16.55 -20.98 -0.19
CA TRP A 240 17.91 -21.04 -0.75
C TRP A 240 18.86 -21.98 0.00
N GLN A 241 18.48 -22.47 1.19
CA GLN A 241 19.26 -23.44 1.96
C GLN A 241 18.79 -24.89 1.76
N SER A 242 17.57 -25.11 1.24
CA SER A 242 17.10 -26.46 0.90
C SER A 242 17.54 -26.95 -0.48
N ASP A 243 18.02 -26.04 -1.33
CA ASP A 243 18.45 -26.30 -2.71
C ASP A 243 19.98 -26.42 -2.83
N SER A 244 20.70 -26.52 -1.70
CA SER A 244 22.16 -26.74 -1.59
C SER A 244 22.46 -27.99 -0.79
#